data_AF-A0A7C3LNG1-F1
#
_entry.id   AF-A0A7C3LNG1-F1
#
_cell.length_a   1.000
_cell.length_b   1.000
_cell.length_c   1.000
_cell.angle_alpha   90.00
_cell.angle_beta   90.00
_cell.angle_gamma   90.00
#
_symmetry.space_group_name_H-M   'P 1'
#
loop_
_entity.id
_entity.type
_entity.pdbx_description
1 polymer ?
#
loop_
_entity_poly.entity_id
_entity_poly.type
_entity_poly.pdbx_seq_one_letter_code
_entity_poly.pdbx_strand_id
1 'polypeptide(L)'
;VEPRIQTFIEPYGMKVSVWYLTNAYATLTLRSTISYEIIERIQAEQTVTLAFPTQSVYLDKDVRKPPLPPQEDDQNSGVQL
;
A
#
# COMPACT_ATOMS: atom_id res chain seq x y z
N VAL A 1 19.19 -10.96 -25.24
CA VAL A 1 17.77 -10.79 -24.85
C VAL A 1 17.71 -9.72 -23.79
N GLU A 2 16.93 -8.67 -24.03
CA GLU A 2 16.85 -7.54 -23.11
C GLU A 2 15.90 -7.85 -21.93
N PRO A 3 16.19 -7.33 -20.73
CA PRO A 3 15.31 -7.48 -19.58
C PRO A 3 13.99 -6.73 -19.83
N ARG A 4 12.87 -7.35 -19.47
CA ARG A 4 11.54 -6.74 -19.54
C ARG A 4 11.17 -6.17 -18.20
N ILE A 5 10.80 -4.89 -18.17
CA ILE A 5 10.44 -4.16 -16.95
C ILE A 5 8.94 -3.90 -16.96
N GLN A 6 8.28 -4.16 -15.83
CA GLN A 6 6.86 -3.89 -15.62
C GLN A 6 6.68 -3.12 -14.32
N THR A 7 5.91 -2.03 -14.38
CA THR A 7 5.66 -1.15 -13.23
C THR A 7 4.18 -1.13 -12.89
N PHE A 8 3.85 -1.38 -11.63
CA PHE A 8 2.47 -1.39 -11.13
C PHE A 8 2.33 -0.42 -9.96
N ILE A 9 1.15 0.19 -9.82
CA ILE A 9 0.79 0.98 -8.65
C ILE A 9 0.12 0.03 -7.64
N GLU A 10 0.71 -0.09 -6.45
CA GLU A 10 0.21 -0.90 -5.34
C GLU A 10 -0.13 0.01 -4.14
N PRO A 11 -0.86 -0.48 -3.10
CA PRO A 11 -1.37 0.35 -2.01
C PRO A 11 -0.33 1.20 -1.27
N TYR A 12 0.92 0.74 -1.22
CA TYR A 12 2.01 1.40 -0.48
C TYR A 12 2.99 2.15 -1.40
N GLY A 13 2.89 1.99 -2.72
CA GLY A 13 3.85 2.59 -3.64
C GLY A 13 3.90 1.93 -5.02
N MET A 14 4.99 2.19 -5.74
CA MET A 14 5.23 1.61 -7.07
C MET A 14 6.01 0.30 -6.95
N LYS A 15 5.51 -0.76 -7.59
CA LYS A 15 6.20 -2.04 -7.71
C LYS A 15 6.84 -2.18 -9.08
N VAL A 16 8.16 -2.37 -9.09
CA VAL A 16 8.94 -2.62 -10.30
C VAL A 16 9.29 -4.11 -10.37
N SER A 17 8.80 -4.80 -11.39
CA SER A 17 9.10 -6.21 -11.66
C SER A 17 10.00 -6.33 -12.88
N VAL A 18 11.11 -7.07 -12.74
CA VAL A 18 12.10 -7.26 -13.81
C VAL A 18 12.17 -8.73 -14.19
N TRP A 19 12.02 -9.01 -15.48
CA TRP A 19 12.14 -10.34 -16.07
C TRP A 19 13.37 -10.38 -16.95
N TYR A 20 14.27 -11.33 -16.70
CA TYR A 20 15.49 -11.53 -17.48
C TYR A 20 15.74 -13.02 -17.71
N LEU A 21 16.44 -13.34 -18.78
CA LEU A 21 16.88 -14.69 -19.09
C LEU A 21 18.29 -14.89 -18.55
N THR A 22 18.53 -16.02 -17.90
CA THR A 22 19.82 -16.39 -17.34
C THR A 22 20.14 -17.84 -17.65
N ASN A 23 21.42 -18.18 -17.73
CA ASN A 23 21.86 -19.56 -17.71
C ASN A 23 21.68 -20.13 -16.29
N ALA A 24 21.27 -21.40 -16.18
CA ALA A 24 20.96 -22.07 -14.92
C ALA A 24 22.09 -21.94 -13.87
N TYR A 25 23.36 -22.08 -14.28
CA TYR A 25 24.52 -22.05 -13.38
C TYR A 25 24.83 -20.66 -12.78
N ALA A 26 24.38 -19.58 -13.43
CA ALA A 26 24.67 -18.21 -13.01
C ALA A 26 23.47 -17.53 -12.31
N THR A 27 22.33 -18.22 -12.19
CA THR A 27 21.05 -17.64 -11.76
C THR A 27 21.15 -16.92 -10.43
N LEU A 28 21.74 -17.54 -9.41
CA LEU A 28 21.79 -16.95 -8.07
C LEU A 28 22.72 -15.74 -8.01
N THR A 29 23.91 -15.86 -8.59
CA THR A 29 24.90 -14.77 -8.64
C THR A 29 24.34 -13.57 -9.37
N LEU A 30 23.80 -13.78 -10.58
CA LEU A 30 23.25 -12.70 -11.40
C LEU A 30 22.06 -12.04 -10.70
N ARG A 31 21.16 -12.83 -10.08
CA ARG A 31 20.05 -12.28 -9.29
C ARG A 31 20.54 -11.42 -8.15
N SER A 32 21.55 -11.89 -7.40
CA SER A 32 22.11 -11.16 -6.26
C SER A 32 22.73 -9.83 -6.71
N THR A 33 23.53 -9.83 -7.77
CA THR A 33 24.17 -8.64 -8.31
C THR A 33 23.15 -7.62 -8.80
N ILE A 34 22.17 -8.04 -9.61
CA ILE A 34 21.12 -7.15 -10.12
C ILE A 34 20.31 -6.55 -8.97
N SER A 35 19.92 -7.34 -7.98
CA SER A 35 19.17 -6.83 -6.83
C SER A 35 19.96 -5.80 -6.02
N TYR A 36 21.25 -6.05 -5.80
CA TYR A 36 22.12 -5.11 -5.09
C TYR A 36 22.23 -3.78 -5.86
N GLU A 37 22.53 -3.84 -7.16
CA GLU A 37 22.69 -2.65 -8.00
C GLU A 37 21.42 -1.79 -8.09
N ILE A 38 20.24 -2.43 -8.13
CA ILE A 38 18.96 -1.71 -8.14
C ILE A 38 18.76 -0.94 -6.83
N ILE A 39 19.01 -1.59 -5.69
CA ILE A 39 18.85 -0.97 -4.37
C ILE A 39 19.85 0.17 -4.20
N GLU A 40 21.12 -0.05 -4.57
CA GLU A 40 22.18 0.96 -4.49
C GLU A 40 21.82 2.23 -5.29
N ARG A 41 21.33 2.06 -6.53
CA ARG A 41 20.89 3.20 -7.35
C ARG A 41 19.65 3.89 -6.80
N ILE A 42 18.68 3.16 -6.25
CA ILE A 42 17.50 3.77 -5.62
C ILE A 42 17.90 4.58 -4.38
N GLN A 43 18.85 4.08 -3.59
CA GLN A 43 19.33 4.77 -2.38
C GLN A 43 20.22 5.98 -2.68
N ALA A 44 20.87 6.02 -3.85
CA ALA A 44 21.65 7.17 -4.28
C ALA A 44 20.77 8.41 -4.57
N GLU A 45 19.50 8.19 -4.92
CA GLU A 45 18.54 9.25 -5.21
C GLU A 45 17.83 9.73 -3.93
N GLN A 46 17.81 11.05 -3.69
CA GLN A 46 17.23 11.61 -2.45
C GLN A 46 15.69 11.70 -2.48
N THR A 47 15.09 11.67 -3.67
CA THR A 47 13.64 11.84 -3.85
C THR A 47 12.87 10.53 -3.79
N VAL A 48 13.56 9.40 -3.92
CA VAL A 48 12.94 8.07 -3.97
C VAL A 48 13.24 7.33 -2.67
N THR A 49 12.21 6.73 -2.08
CA THR A 49 12.33 5.94 -0.85
C THR A 49 11.73 4.55 -1.05
N LEU A 50 12.25 3.57 -0.31
CA LEU A 50 11.72 2.22 -0.30
C LEU A 50 10.39 2.21 0.46
N ALA A 51 9.33 1.78 -0.21
CA ALA A 51 8.02 1.64 0.39
C ALA A 51 7.98 0.43 1.34
N PHE A 52 7.54 0.66 2.57
CA PHE A 52 7.20 -0.40 3.52
C PHE A 52 5.68 -0.48 3.66
N PRO A 53 5.11 -1.63 4.07
CA PRO A 53 3.69 -1.70 4.41
C PRO A 53 3.37 -0.72 5.54
N THR A 54 2.53 0.28 5.26
CA THR A 54 2.15 1.32 6.23
C THR A 54 0.67 1.23 6.56
N GLN A 55 0.33 1.38 7.84
CA GLN A 55 -1.06 1.48 8.29
C GLN A 55 -1.25 2.78 9.07
N SER A 56 -2.28 3.55 8.70
CA SER A 56 -2.69 4.72 9.47
C SER A 56 -3.44 4.26 10.72
N VAL A 57 -2.86 4.50 11.89
CA VAL A 57 -3.49 4.18 13.18
C VAL A 57 -4.14 5.44 13.74
N TYR A 58 -5.43 5.36 14.04
CA TYR A 58 -6.18 6.43 14.71
C TYR A 58 -6.20 6.15 16.21
N LEU A 59 -5.36 6.87 16.98
CA LEU A 59 -5.45 6.88 18.43
C LEU A 59 -6.32 8.08 18.85
N ASP A 60 -7.47 7.78 19.43
CA ASP A 60 -8.32 8.70 20.20
C ASP A 60 -8.79 9.99 19.50
N LYS A 61 -9.28 9.86 18.26
CA LYS A 61 -10.29 10.80 17.77
C LYS A 61 -11.64 10.24 18.19
N ASP A 62 -12.36 10.97 19.03
CA ASP A 62 -13.81 10.84 19.12
C ASP A 62 -14.35 11.06 17.70
N VAL A 63 -14.52 9.95 16.96
CA VAL A 63 -15.07 9.94 15.62
C VAL A 63 -16.52 10.31 15.83
N ARG A 64 -16.80 11.62 15.87
CA ARG A 64 -18.16 12.14 16.02
C ARG A 64 -19.03 11.35 15.05
N LYS A 65 -19.84 10.44 15.58
CA LYS A 65 -20.89 9.82 14.79
C LYS A 65 -21.65 10.97 14.16
N PRO A 66 -21.92 10.95 12.85
CA PRO A 66 -22.82 11.92 12.24
C PRO A 66 -24.06 12.02 13.15
N PRO A 67 -24.55 13.24 13.47
CA PRO A 67 -25.75 13.37 14.27
C PRO A 67 -26.81 12.49 13.63
N LEU A 68 -27.30 11.51 14.39
CA LEU A 68 -28.42 10.70 13.91
C LEU A 68 -29.57 11.69 13.64
N PRO A 69 -30.31 11.51 12.52
CA PRO A 69 -31.49 12.33 12.27
C PRO A 69 -32.40 12.29 13.51
N PRO A 70 -33.05 13.41 13.87
CA PRO A 70 -33.97 13.44 15.00
C PRO A 70 -34.94 12.27 14.87
N GLN A 71 -34.95 11.39 15.87
CA GLN A 71 -35.96 10.36 15.97
C GLN A 71 -37.27 11.12 16.21
N GLU A 72 -38.16 11.10 15.21
CA GLU A 72 -39.50 11.66 15.36
C GLU A 72 -40.14 10.94 16.55
N ASP A 73 -40.38 11.71 17.63
CA ASP A 73 -41.09 11.22 18.80
C ASP A 73 -42.47 10.75 18.32
N ASP A 74 -42.73 9.43 18.39
CA ASP A 74 -44.05 8.83 18.21
C ASP A 74 -45.00 9.35 19.31
N GLN A 75 -45.55 10.55 19.09
CA GLN A 75 -46.64 11.13 19.86
C GLN A 75 -48.00 10.62 19.34
N ASN A 76 -48.33 9.36 19.60
CA ASN A 76 -49.71 8.85 19.78
C ASN A 76 -49.62 7.33 19.99
N SER A 77 -50.24 6.66 20.95
CA SER A 77 -51.50 6.93 21.63
C SER A 77 -51.59 5.94 22.81
N GLY A 78 -51.49 6.45 24.03
CA GLY A 78 -51.81 5.73 25.26
C GLY A 78 -52.92 6.46 26.00
N VAL A 79 -54.13 6.45 25.44
CA VAL A 79 -55.33 6.82 26.21
C VAL A 79 -55.84 5.54 26.88
N GLN A 80 -55.59 5.43 28.18
CA GLN A 80 -56.33 4.54 29.08
C GLN A 80 -57.35 5.37 29.86
N LEU A 81 -58.57 4.82 29.94
CA LEU A 81 -59.78 5.18 30.70
C LEU A 81 -60.71 6.21 30.04
#